data_AF-A0A8T6RHD8-F1
#
_entry.id   AF-A0A8T6RHD8-F1
#
_cell.length_a   1.000
_cell.length_b   1.000
_cell.length_c   1.000
_cell.angle_alpha   90.00
_cell.angle_beta   90.00
_cell.angle_gamma   90.00
#
_symmetry.space_group_name_H-M   'P 1'
#
loop_
_entity.id
_entity.type
_entity.pdbx_description
1 polymer ?
#
loop_
_entity_poly.entity_id
_entity_poly.type
_entity_poly.pdbx_seq_one_letter_code
_entity_poly.pdbx_strand_id
1 'polypeptide(L)'
;MNEIVLYSLISLLVIGIIAIGIFINFYLETKRKLFIFYIPGWIFFTLGNVGPILSIFSNNIIITQILLLSYGLLTPTGVFLIAIGGISYFTGISPKIIIILCSFFEVVSIILFITLGLDIALNFSFITIITGLISAFIAPFFKWEQSKKILGKSSRLYFMDLIVISLFIPICFVIFSQGYSFGLFNSNDSLLIMLNYLSITCGTIFTIIYFINLEFSISNKERYDLKNKYSQNMGNLLQAIYLSIALVKEKKDLTNIERSDLAIVIEEKIGIAKEFLEEIRGLK
;
A
#
# COMPACT_ATOMS: atom_id res chain seq x y z
N MET A 1 -33.32 0.65 4.43
CA MET A 1 -32.07 1.36 4.09
C MET A 1 -32.30 2.19 2.84
N ASN A 2 -31.82 3.42 2.79
CA ASN A 2 -32.01 4.34 1.65
C ASN A 2 -31.31 3.79 0.38
N GLU A 3 -31.95 3.90 -0.79
CA GLU A 3 -31.41 3.45 -2.09
C GLU A 3 -30.02 4.03 -2.37
N ILE A 4 -29.78 5.28 -1.94
CA ILE A 4 -28.48 5.96 -2.08
C ILE A 4 -27.37 5.16 -1.37
N VAL A 5 -27.66 4.62 -0.17
CA VAL A 5 -26.71 3.80 0.60
C VAL A 5 -26.40 2.51 -0.15
N LEU A 6 -27.43 1.84 -0.69
CA LEU A 6 -27.26 0.60 -1.44
C LEU A 6 -26.37 0.80 -2.68
N TYR A 7 -26.69 1.78 -3.53
CA TYR A 7 -25.89 2.05 -4.74
C TYR A 7 -24.47 2.50 -4.42
N SER A 8 -24.28 3.25 -3.32
CA SER A 8 -22.97 3.64 -2.85
C SER A 8 -22.13 2.43 -2.40
N LEU A 9 -22.72 1.51 -1.64
CA LEU A 9 -22.05 0.28 -1.21
C LEU A 9 -21.69 -0.63 -2.39
N ILE A 10 -22.57 -0.75 -3.38
CA ILE A 10 -22.27 -1.48 -4.63
C ILE A 10 -21.09 -0.85 -5.36
N SER A 11 -21.06 0.48 -5.46
CA SER A 11 -19.94 1.21 -6.09
C SER A 11 -18.62 0.95 -5.36
N LEU A 12 -18.63 1.00 -4.02
CA LEU A 12 -17.47 0.69 -3.18
C LEU A 12 -17.01 -0.77 -3.33
N LEU A 13 -17.93 -1.72 -3.47
CA LEU A 13 -17.59 -3.13 -3.73
C LEU A 13 -16.84 -3.28 -5.06
N VAL A 14 -17.34 -2.66 -6.13
CA VAL A 14 -16.71 -2.72 -7.46
C VAL A 14 -15.31 -2.12 -7.41
N ILE A 15 -15.14 -0.96 -6.78
CA ILE A 15 -13.83 -0.31 -6.59
C ILE A 15 -12.89 -1.20 -5.76
N GLY A 16 -13.40 -1.82 -4.69
CA GLY A 16 -12.64 -2.75 -3.85
C GLY A 16 -12.13 -3.96 -4.62
N ILE A 17 -12.97 -4.58 -5.46
CA ILE A 17 -12.58 -5.72 -6.32
C ILE A 17 -11.49 -5.31 -7.31
N ILE A 18 -11.61 -4.14 -7.94
CA ILE A 18 -10.59 -3.60 -8.84
C ILE A 18 -9.26 -3.42 -8.10
N ALA A 19 -9.30 -2.84 -6.89
CA ALA A 19 -8.12 -2.68 -6.05
C ALA A 19 -7.45 -4.03 -5.75
N ILE A 20 -8.22 -5.04 -5.32
CA ILE A 20 -7.70 -6.40 -5.06
C ILE A 20 -6.93 -6.93 -6.28
N GLY A 21 -7.51 -6.83 -7.48
CA GLY A 21 -6.85 -7.28 -8.71
C GLY A 21 -5.52 -6.58 -8.98
N ILE A 22 -5.47 -5.25 -8.79
CA ILE A 22 -4.26 -4.44 -8.98
C ILE A 22 -3.17 -4.85 -7.99
N PHE A 23 -3.49 -4.96 -6.70
CA PHE A 23 -2.51 -5.29 -5.66
C PHE A 23 -2.04 -6.75 -5.74
N ILE A 24 -2.88 -7.68 -6.19
CA ILE A 24 -2.44 -9.05 -6.53
C ILE A 24 -1.44 -9.02 -7.67
N ASN A 25 -1.70 -8.26 -8.74
CA ASN A 25 -0.77 -8.15 -9.86
C ASN A 25 0.59 -7.60 -9.41
N PHE A 26 0.61 -6.52 -8.62
CA PHE A 26 1.85 -5.98 -8.06
C PHE A 26 2.59 -6.98 -7.17
N TYR A 27 1.88 -7.77 -6.36
CA TYR A 27 2.51 -8.82 -5.58
C TYR A 27 3.15 -9.89 -6.46
N LEU A 28 2.46 -10.31 -7.53
CA LEU A 28 2.99 -11.31 -8.46
C LEU A 28 4.25 -10.81 -9.18
N GLU A 29 4.29 -9.54 -9.57
CA GLU A 29 5.41 -8.91 -10.27
C GLU A 29 6.61 -8.63 -9.37
N THR A 30 6.39 -8.13 -8.14
CA THR A 30 7.46 -7.59 -7.29
C THR A 30 7.85 -8.49 -6.12
N LYS A 31 6.97 -9.42 -5.72
CA LYS A 31 7.12 -10.31 -4.55
C LYS A 31 7.41 -9.58 -3.22
N ARG A 32 7.07 -8.29 -3.12
CA ARG A 32 7.32 -7.51 -1.91
C ARG A 32 6.39 -7.89 -0.78
N LYS A 33 6.93 -7.98 0.45
CA LYS A 33 6.18 -8.36 1.65
C LYS A 33 5.07 -7.38 2.04
N LEU A 34 5.15 -6.12 1.61
CA LEU A 34 4.12 -5.10 1.91
C LEU A 34 2.73 -5.47 1.35
N PHE A 35 2.66 -6.23 0.25
CA PHE A 35 1.38 -6.65 -0.33
C PHE A 35 0.65 -7.73 0.50
N ILE A 36 1.35 -8.35 1.45
CA ILE A 36 0.74 -9.24 2.45
C ILE A 36 -0.23 -8.45 3.35
N PHE A 37 -0.12 -7.12 3.42
CA PHE A 37 -1.09 -6.27 4.13
C PHE A 37 -2.17 -5.71 3.20
N TYR A 38 -1.81 -5.23 2.01
CA TYR A 38 -2.78 -4.67 1.07
C TYR A 38 -3.83 -5.67 0.60
N ILE A 39 -3.43 -6.88 0.20
CA ILE A 39 -4.37 -7.85 -0.36
C ILE A 39 -5.43 -8.24 0.67
N PRO A 40 -5.07 -8.68 1.90
CA PRO A 40 -6.07 -8.93 2.94
C PRO A 40 -6.85 -7.67 3.33
N GLY A 41 -6.21 -6.50 3.37
CA GLY A 41 -6.87 -5.24 3.68
C GLY A 41 -8.03 -4.92 2.73
N TRP A 42 -7.79 -5.02 1.42
CA TRP A 42 -8.84 -4.81 0.41
C TRP A 42 -9.89 -5.92 0.40
N ILE A 43 -9.52 -7.17 0.71
CA ILE A 43 -10.48 -8.27 0.88
C ILE A 43 -11.41 -7.97 2.06
N PHE A 44 -10.87 -7.61 3.23
CA PHE A 44 -11.68 -7.29 4.40
C PHE A 44 -12.55 -6.06 4.19
N PHE A 45 -12.01 -5.01 3.57
CA PHE A 45 -12.78 -3.83 3.20
C PHE A 45 -13.96 -4.18 2.28
N THR A 46 -13.71 -4.99 1.25
CA THR A 46 -14.75 -5.41 0.30
C THR A 46 -15.80 -6.28 1.00
N LEU A 47 -15.38 -7.31 1.74
CA LEU A 47 -16.29 -8.20 2.46
C LEU A 47 -17.12 -7.46 3.52
N GLY A 48 -16.53 -6.48 4.21
CA GLY A 48 -17.24 -5.64 5.17
C GLY A 48 -18.44 -4.94 4.54
N ASN A 49 -18.29 -4.38 3.34
CA ASN A 49 -19.37 -3.70 2.61
C ASN A 49 -20.48 -4.65 2.09
N VAL A 50 -20.25 -5.97 2.07
CA VAL A 50 -21.29 -6.96 1.71
C VAL A 50 -22.33 -7.09 2.84
N GLY A 51 -21.91 -7.02 4.10
CA GLY A 51 -22.79 -7.19 5.27
C GLY A 51 -24.04 -6.30 5.24
N PRO A 52 -23.90 -4.97 5.09
CA PRO A 52 -25.04 -4.06 5.07
C PRO A 52 -25.94 -4.28 3.85
N ILE A 53 -25.40 -4.68 2.69
CA ILE A 53 -26.21 -5.02 1.52
C ILE A 53 -27.09 -6.24 1.82
N LEU A 54 -26.50 -7.30 2.38
CA LEU A 54 -27.24 -8.50 2.76
C LEU A 54 -28.29 -8.23 3.84
N SER A 55 -28.03 -7.27 4.73
CA SER A 55 -28.97 -6.90 5.79
C SER A 55 -30.30 -6.36 5.27
N ILE A 56 -30.32 -5.76 4.07
CA ILE A 56 -31.56 -5.27 3.43
C ILE A 56 -32.53 -6.42 3.15
N PHE A 57 -31.99 -7.60 2.81
CA PHE A 57 -32.77 -8.77 2.47
C PHE A 57 -33.13 -9.61 3.70
N SER A 58 -32.67 -9.22 4.89
CA SER A 58 -32.95 -9.92 6.13
C SER A 58 -34.15 -9.31 6.84
N ASN A 59 -35.19 -10.11 7.05
CA ASN A 59 -36.34 -9.70 7.87
C ASN A 59 -36.10 -9.92 9.38
N ASN A 60 -34.97 -10.53 9.76
CA ASN A 60 -34.67 -10.86 11.15
C ASN A 60 -33.74 -9.79 11.76
N ILE A 61 -34.18 -9.19 12.86
CA ILE A 61 -33.45 -8.12 13.57
C ILE A 61 -32.07 -8.60 14.05
N ILE A 62 -31.97 -9.83 14.57
CA ILE A 62 -30.71 -10.39 15.07
C ILE A 62 -29.73 -10.59 13.92
N ILE A 63 -30.20 -11.18 12.80
CA ILE A 63 -29.36 -11.37 11.61
C ILE A 63 -28.89 -10.02 11.06
N THR A 64 -29.78 -9.02 11.03
CA THR A 64 -29.45 -7.65 10.60
C THR A 64 -28.35 -7.05 11.47
N GLN A 65 -28.46 -7.15 12.79
CA GLN A 65 -27.43 -6.64 13.70
C GLN A 65 -26.09 -7.36 13.55
N ILE A 66 -26.08 -8.68 13.33
CA ILE A 66 -24.85 -9.44 13.09
C ILE A 66 -24.19 -9.01 11.76
N LEU A 67 -24.98 -8.79 10.72
CA LEU A 67 -24.48 -8.33 9.42
C LEU A 67 -23.95 -6.89 9.46
N LEU A 68 -24.56 -6.02 10.26
CA LEU A 68 -24.04 -4.66 10.49
C LEU A 68 -22.82 -4.66 11.41
N LEU A 69 -22.74 -5.57 12.38
CA LEU A 69 -21.55 -5.77 13.19
C LEU A 69 -20.37 -6.26 12.34
N SER A 70 -20.61 -7.18 11.40
CA SER A 70 -19.54 -7.64 10.50
C SER A 70 -18.98 -6.52 9.62
N TYR A 71 -19.83 -5.58 9.18
CA TYR A 71 -19.37 -4.33 8.56
C TYR A 71 -18.46 -3.53 9.49
N GLY A 72 -18.90 -3.34 10.74
CA GLY A 72 -18.16 -2.65 11.79
C GLY A 72 -16.83 -3.32 12.16
N LEU A 73 -16.65 -4.61 11.92
CA LEU A 73 -15.41 -5.31 12.19
C LEU A 73 -14.49 -5.33 10.96
N LEU A 74 -15.00 -5.80 9.82
CA LEU A 74 -14.19 -6.08 8.64
C LEU A 74 -13.74 -4.81 7.92
N THR A 75 -14.60 -3.78 7.85
CA THR A 75 -14.26 -2.54 7.12
C THR A 75 -13.11 -1.79 7.80
N PRO A 76 -13.12 -1.52 9.12
CA PRO A 76 -11.99 -0.91 9.80
C PRO A 76 -10.73 -1.75 9.77
N THR A 77 -10.82 -3.07 9.98
CA THR A 77 -9.66 -3.98 9.86
C THR A 77 -9.04 -3.88 8.46
N GLY A 78 -9.88 -3.82 7.43
CA GLY A 78 -9.45 -3.61 6.05
C GLY A 78 -8.70 -2.30 5.86
N VAL A 79 -9.29 -1.17 6.28
CA VAL A 79 -8.66 0.16 6.20
C VAL A 79 -7.35 0.21 6.98
N PHE A 80 -7.30 -0.39 8.18
CA PHE A 80 -6.11 -0.43 9.02
C PHE A 80 -4.96 -1.19 8.35
N LEU A 81 -5.25 -2.33 7.71
CA LEU A 81 -4.26 -3.09 6.96
C LEU A 81 -3.76 -2.34 5.71
N ILE A 82 -4.65 -1.65 4.99
CA ILE A 82 -4.27 -0.80 3.86
C ILE A 82 -3.36 0.34 4.33
N ALA A 83 -3.72 1.00 5.44
CA ALA A 83 -2.94 2.06 6.07
C ALA A 83 -1.53 1.57 6.45
N ILE A 84 -1.42 0.39 7.07
CA ILE A 84 -0.13 -0.21 7.40
C ILE A 84 0.67 -0.61 6.15
N GLY A 85 0.01 -1.12 5.12
CA GLY A 85 0.63 -1.34 3.81
C GLY A 85 1.27 -0.04 3.29
N GLY A 86 0.60 1.10 3.46
CA GLY A 86 1.10 2.43 3.13
C GLY A 86 2.34 2.81 3.92
N ILE A 87 2.27 2.66 5.24
CA ILE A 87 3.39 2.94 6.14
C ILE A 87 4.59 2.02 5.86
N SER A 88 4.34 0.79 5.42
CA SER A 88 5.37 -0.22 5.14
C SER A 88 6.31 0.17 4.00
N TYR A 89 5.91 1.12 3.14
CA TYR A 89 6.82 1.72 2.15
C TYR A 89 7.93 2.56 2.80
N PHE A 90 7.68 3.13 3.97
CA PHE A 90 8.58 4.07 4.64
C PHE A 90 9.27 3.47 5.86
N THR A 91 8.64 2.49 6.51
CA THR A 91 9.16 1.87 7.74
C THR A 91 8.88 0.37 7.76
N GLY A 92 9.84 -0.42 8.21
CA GLY A 92 9.61 -1.84 8.47
C GLY A 92 8.77 -2.02 9.72
N ILE A 93 7.52 -2.44 9.56
CA ILE A 93 6.64 -2.83 10.68
C ILE A 93 6.65 -4.35 10.81
N SER A 94 6.78 -4.84 12.05
CA SER A 94 6.71 -6.28 12.32
C SER A 94 5.28 -6.80 12.11
N PRO A 95 5.07 -7.86 11.29
CA PRO A 95 3.76 -8.49 11.10
C PRO A 95 3.10 -8.93 12.41
N LYS A 96 3.90 -9.32 13.41
CA LYS A 96 3.39 -9.76 14.72
C LYS A 96 2.65 -8.64 15.45
N ILE A 97 3.17 -7.42 15.40
CA ILE A 97 2.55 -6.25 16.06
C ILE A 97 1.20 -5.94 15.40
N ILE A 98 1.15 -6.02 14.07
CA ILE A 98 -0.06 -5.77 13.29
C ILE A 98 -1.16 -6.76 13.64
N ILE A 99 -0.83 -8.06 13.69
CA ILE A 99 -1.78 -9.11 14.06
C ILE A 99 -2.34 -8.85 15.48
N ILE A 100 -1.47 -8.52 16.44
CA ILE A 100 -1.89 -8.21 17.81
C ILE A 100 -2.85 -7.01 17.84
N LEU A 101 -2.55 -5.94 17.09
CA LEU A 101 -3.41 -4.75 17.03
C LEU A 101 -4.77 -5.04 16.38
N CYS A 102 -4.79 -5.78 15.27
CA CYS A 102 -6.05 -6.20 14.63
C CYS A 102 -6.90 -7.07 15.56
N SER A 103 -6.29 -8.09 16.20
CA SER A 103 -7.01 -8.96 17.14
C SER A 103 -7.51 -8.20 18.37
N PHE A 104 -6.72 -7.26 18.91
CA PHE A 104 -7.15 -6.41 20.01
C PHE A 104 -8.36 -5.56 19.61
N PHE A 105 -8.32 -4.93 18.43
CA PHE A 105 -9.43 -4.14 17.90
C PHE A 105 -10.72 -4.96 17.74
N GLU A 106 -10.63 -6.16 17.16
CA GLU A 106 -11.78 -7.04 16.98
C GLU A 106 -12.41 -7.45 18.32
N VAL A 107 -11.57 -7.87 19.28
CA VAL A 107 -12.03 -8.28 20.61
C VAL A 107 -12.73 -7.12 21.34
N VAL A 108 -12.15 -5.91 21.32
CA VAL A 108 -12.75 -4.74 21.96
C VAL A 108 -14.08 -4.39 21.30
N SER A 109 -14.16 -4.42 19.97
CA SER A 109 -15.40 -4.12 19.23
C SER A 109 -16.51 -5.11 19.55
N ILE A 110 -16.18 -6.40 19.68
CA ILE A 110 -17.14 -7.44 20.09
C ILE A 110 -17.60 -7.22 21.54
N ILE A 111 -16.69 -6.90 22.46
CA ILE A 111 -17.04 -6.60 23.86
C ILE A 111 -17.98 -5.39 23.93
N LEU A 112 -17.68 -4.31 23.21
CA LEU A 112 -18.53 -3.13 23.15
C LEU A 112 -19.91 -3.45 22.57
N PHE A 113 -19.98 -4.27 21.53
CA PHE A 113 -21.25 -4.72 20.97
C PHE A 113 -22.10 -5.47 22.00
N ILE A 114 -21.51 -6.44 22.71
CA ILE A 114 -22.23 -7.27 23.69
C ILE A 114 -22.69 -6.45 24.90
N THR A 115 -21.87 -5.51 25.36
CA THR A 115 -22.11 -4.77 26.60
C THR A 115 -22.90 -3.48 26.42
N LEU A 116 -22.70 -2.77 25.30
CA LEU A 116 -23.19 -1.41 25.06
C LEU A 116 -24.03 -1.28 23.78
N GLY A 117 -24.10 -2.32 22.95
CA GLY A 117 -24.93 -2.38 21.75
C GLY A 117 -24.23 -1.95 20.46
N LEU A 118 -24.97 -2.06 19.34
CA LEU A 118 -24.45 -1.91 17.98
C LEU A 118 -23.90 -0.51 17.67
N ASP A 119 -24.63 0.54 18.03
CA ASP A 119 -24.23 1.91 17.68
C ASP A 119 -22.89 2.31 18.32
N ILE A 120 -22.63 1.88 19.56
CA ILE A 120 -21.36 2.16 20.25
C ILE A 120 -20.23 1.37 19.60
N ALA A 121 -20.45 0.11 19.23
CA ALA A 121 -19.45 -0.67 18.49
C ALA A 121 -19.13 -0.04 17.13
N LEU A 122 -20.13 0.37 16.35
CA LEU A 122 -19.94 1.03 15.06
C LEU A 122 -19.21 2.38 15.18
N ASN A 123 -19.48 3.15 16.23
CA ASN A 123 -18.78 4.41 16.48
C ASN A 123 -17.32 4.21 16.89
N PHE A 124 -17.03 3.18 17.70
CA PHE A 124 -15.66 2.80 18.02
C PHE A 124 -14.88 2.38 16.77
N SER A 125 -15.47 1.50 15.95
CA SER A 125 -14.95 1.09 14.63
C SER A 125 -14.59 2.27 13.73
N PHE A 126 -15.43 3.31 13.76
CA PHE A 126 -15.18 4.53 12.99
C PHE A 126 -13.98 5.34 13.50
N ILE A 127 -13.84 5.49 14.82
CA ILE A 127 -12.69 6.15 15.43
C ILE A 127 -11.40 5.42 15.04
N THR A 128 -11.43 4.09 14.99
CA THR A 128 -10.30 3.28 14.52
C THR A 128 -9.95 3.55 13.06
N ILE A 129 -10.95 3.69 12.17
CA ILE A 129 -10.72 4.09 10.76
C ILE A 129 -9.99 5.43 10.69
N ILE A 130 -10.52 6.46 11.37
CA ILE A 130 -9.90 7.79 11.38
C ILE A 130 -8.47 7.71 11.91
N THR A 131 -8.26 7.03 13.03
CA THR A 131 -6.94 6.93 13.67
C THR A 131 -5.94 6.20 12.76
N GLY A 132 -6.38 5.12 12.12
CA GLY A 132 -5.59 4.38 11.14
C GLY A 132 -5.17 5.26 9.96
N LEU A 133 -6.11 5.98 9.35
CA LEU A 133 -5.84 6.90 8.25
C LEU A 133 -4.86 8.00 8.67
N ILE A 134 -5.13 8.69 9.78
CA ILE A 134 -4.24 9.74 10.30
C ILE A 134 -2.83 9.19 10.52
N SER A 135 -2.69 8.00 11.12
CA SER A 135 -1.39 7.40 11.36
C SER A 135 -0.61 7.13 10.07
N ALA A 136 -1.28 6.67 9.00
CA ALA A 136 -0.66 6.44 7.71
C ALA A 136 -0.17 7.72 7.04
N PHE A 137 -0.87 8.83 7.23
CA PHE A 137 -0.47 10.13 6.68
C PHE A 137 0.53 10.89 7.54
N ILE A 138 0.60 10.65 8.85
CA ILE A 138 1.62 11.27 9.68
C ILE A 138 2.95 10.53 9.56
N ALA A 139 2.92 9.19 9.37
CA ALA A 139 4.14 8.37 9.32
C ALA A 139 5.23 8.88 8.35
N PRO A 140 4.92 9.33 7.12
CA PRO A 140 5.93 9.87 6.21
C PRO A 140 6.60 11.14 6.71
N PHE A 141 5.95 11.96 7.56
CA PHE A 141 6.50 13.19 8.11
C PHE A 141 7.56 12.93 9.19
N PHE A 142 7.42 11.86 9.99
CA PHE A 142 8.44 11.50 11.00
C PHE A 142 9.80 11.17 10.38
N LYS A 143 9.85 10.75 9.11
CA LYS A 143 11.09 10.48 8.36
C LYS A 143 11.09 11.20 7.02
N TRP A 144 10.67 12.47 7.01
CA TRP A 144 10.41 13.23 5.78
C TRP A 144 11.52 13.16 4.73
N GLU A 145 12.78 13.28 5.13
CA GLU A 145 13.90 13.22 4.17
C GLU A 145 14.03 11.86 3.47
N GLN A 146 13.80 10.76 4.20
CA GLN A 146 13.80 9.41 3.64
C GLN A 146 12.54 9.19 2.79
N SER A 147 11.38 9.61 3.29
CA SER A 147 10.10 9.53 2.60
C SER A 147 10.13 10.31 1.28
N LYS A 148 10.73 11.50 1.24
CA LYS A 148 10.85 12.32 0.03
C LYS A 148 11.65 11.62 -1.08
N LYS A 149 12.67 10.82 -0.71
CA LYS A 149 13.45 10.02 -1.67
C LYS A 149 12.66 8.85 -2.27
N ILE A 150 11.67 8.34 -1.53
CA ILE A 150 10.76 7.26 -1.97
C ILE A 150 9.60 7.85 -2.79
N LEU A 151 8.96 8.90 -2.27
CA LEU A 151 7.85 9.61 -2.92
C LEU A 151 8.27 10.20 -4.26
N GLY A 152 9.43 10.85 -4.35
CA GLY A 152 9.95 11.41 -5.60
C GLY A 152 8.89 12.24 -6.35
N LYS A 153 8.58 11.82 -7.59
CA LYS A 153 7.57 12.46 -8.44
C LYS A 153 6.12 12.24 -7.97
N SER A 154 5.87 11.18 -7.19
CA SER A 154 4.55 10.85 -6.62
C SER A 154 4.20 11.68 -5.37
N SER A 155 5.09 12.58 -4.94
CA SER A 155 4.82 13.51 -3.82
C SER A 155 3.58 14.38 -4.03
N ARG A 156 3.29 14.82 -5.26
CA ARG A 156 2.06 15.57 -5.56
C ARG A 156 0.80 14.74 -5.29
N LEU A 157 0.81 13.48 -5.72
CA LEU A 157 -0.32 12.57 -5.52
C LEU A 157 -0.51 12.21 -4.05
N TYR A 158 0.58 12.08 -3.30
CA TYR A 158 0.51 11.93 -1.84
C TYR A 158 -0.21 13.10 -1.18
N PHE A 159 0.13 14.35 -1.53
CA PHE A 159 -0.55 15.53 -0.98
C PHE A 159 -2.00 15.66 -1.46
N MET A 160 -2.31 15.24 -2.70
CA MET A 160 -3.69 15.21 -3.17
C MET A 160 -4.53 14.20 -2.37
N ASP A 161 -4.01 12.98 -2.16
CA ASP A 161 -4.67 11.94 -1.35
C ASP A 161 -4.87 12.40 0.10
N LEU A 162 -3.84 13.02 0.69
CA LEU A 162 -3.90 13.65 2.01
C LEU A 162 -5.03 14.69 2.10
N ILE A 163 -5.15 15.59 1.11
CA ILE A 163 -6.19 16.61 1.09
C ILE A 163 -7.58 15.97 1.04
N VAL A 164 -7.79 15.01 0.13
CA VAL A 164 -9.08 14.31 -0.02
C VAL A 164 -9.47 13.61 1.28
N ILE A 165 -8.54 12.94 1.96
CA ILE A 165 -8.81 12.25 3.22
C ILE A 165 -8.98 13.24 4.39
N SER A 166 -8.26 14.36 4.38
CA SER A 166 -8.46 15.40 5.40
C SER A 166 -9.83 16.07 5.31
N LEU A 167 -10.44 16.14 4.12
CA LEU A 167 -11.81 16.61 3.92
C LEU A 167 -12.86 15.63 4.46
N PHE A 168 -12.51 14.35 4.64
CA PHE A 168 -13.39 13.37 5.26
C PHE A 168 -13.61 13.67 6.75
N ILE A 169 -12.56 14.08 7.47
CA ILE A 169 -12.60 14.34 8.92
C ILE A 169 -13.71 15.33 9.33
N PRO A 170 -13.85 16.53 8.72
CA PRO A 170 -14.92 17.47 9.08
C PRO A 170 -16.31 16.95 8.71
N ILE A 171 -16.47 16.23 7.60
CA ILE A 171 -17.76 15.59 7.23
C ILE A 171 -18.18 14.63 8.33
N CYS A 172 -17.24 13.83 8.82
CA CYS A 172 -17.50 12.89 9.89
C CYS A 172 -17.83 13.60 11.20
N PHE A 173 -17.11 14.67 11.56
CA PHE A 173 -17.44 15.44 12.76
C PHE A 173 -18.88 15.98 12.72
N VAL A 174 -19.33 16.49 11.56
CA VAL A 174 -20.72 16.91 11.36
C VAL A 174 -21.69 15.76 11.59
N ILE A 175 -21.44 14.59 11.00
CA ILE A 175 -22.29 13.39 11.17
C ILE A 175 -22.41 12.99 12.66
N PHE A 176 -21.29 12.95 13.38
CA PHE A 176 -21.27 12.60 14.80
C PHE A 176 -21.95 13.65 15.67
N SER A 177 -21.76 14.94 15.38
CA SER A 177 -22.39 16.03 16.14
C SER A 177 -23.92 16.01 16.06
N GLN A 178 -24.47 15.40 15.02
CA GLN A 178 -25.91 15.23 14.82
C GLN A 178 -26.46 13.92 15.43
N GLY A 179 -25.61 13.13 16.10
CA GLY A 179 -26.01 11.91 16.79
C GLY A 179 -26.18 10.69 15.89
N TYR A 180 -25.73 10.75 14.63
CA TYR A 180 -25.80 9.61 13.73
C TYR A 180 -24.64 8.62 13.97
N SER A 181 -24.93 7.33 13.78
CA SER A 181 -23.92 6.26 13.82
C SER A 181 -23.25 6.03 12.48
N PHE A 182 -22.07 5.40 12.52
CA PHE A 182 -21.26 5.10 11.34
C PHE A 182 -22.03 4.26 10.30
N GLY A 183 -21.90 4.64 9.03
CA GLY A 183 -22.61 4.01 7.90
C GLY A 183 -23.98 4.60 7.59
N LEU A 184 -24.57 5.42 8.47
CA LEU A 184 -25.83 6.14 8.23
C LEU A 184 -26.99 5.25 7.78
N PHE A 185 -26.96 3.95 8.11
CA PHE A 185 -27.89 2.94 7.58
C PHE A 185 -29.37 3.21 7.93
N ASN A 186 -29.59 3.87 9.06
CA ASN A 186 -30.90 4.24 9.59
C ASN A 186 -31.23 5.73 9.40
N SER A 187 -30.39 6.49 8.71
CA SER A 187 -30.63 7.92 8.45
C SER A 187 -31.57 8.12 7.26
N ASN A 188 -32.40 9.16 7.35
CA ASN A 188 -33.23 9.63 6.25
C ASN A 188 -32.65 10.89 5.58
N ASP A 189 -31.56 11.45 6.09
CA ASP A 189 -30.92 12.63 5.51
C ASP A 189 -30.09 12.24 4.27
N SER A 190 -30.71 12.40 3.11
CA SER A 190 -30.10 12.10 1.82
C SER A 190 -28.80 12.88 1.54
N LEU A 191 -28.68 14.11 2.05
CA LEU A 191 -27.50 14.95 1.81
C LEU A 191 -26.31 14.44 2.62
N LEU A 192 -26.53 14.11 3.90
CA LEU A 192 -25.47 13.55 4.76
C LEU A 192 -25.02 12.17 4.27
N ILE A 193 -25.96 11.33 3.86
CA ILE A 193 -25.66 10.03 3.25
C ILE A 193 -24.79 10.23 2.00
N MET A 194 -25.20 11.12 1.09
CA MET A 194 -24.45 11.39 -0.13
C MET A 194 -23.03 11.92 0.18
N LEU A 195 -22.89 12.89 1.08
CA LEU A 195 -21.58 13.44 1.46
C LEU A 195 -20.66 12.36 2.06
N ASN A 196 -21.17 11.52 2.95
CA ASN A 196 -20.41 10.44 3.56
C ASN A 196 -19.90 9.44 2.52
N TYR A 197 -20.79 8.92 1.68
CA TYR A 197 -20.41 7.88 0.73
C TYR A 197 -19.59 8.41 -0.45
N LEU A 198 -19.85 9.64 -0.91
CA LEU A 198 -19.06 10.27 -1.96
C LEU A 198 -17.64 10.54 -1.47
N SER A 199 -17.46 11.03 -0.25
CA SER A 199 -16.12 11.26 0.31
C SER A 199 -15.33 9.96 0.50
N ILE A 200 -15.96 8.89 1.00
CA ILE A 200 -15.33 7.56 1.09
C ILE A 200 -14.95 7.04 -0.30
N THR A 201 -15.84 7.17 -1.28
CA THR A 201 -15.61 6.70 -2.66
C THR A 201 -14.45 7.44 -3.31
N CYS A 202 -14.47 8.78 -3.26
CA CYS A 202 -13.39 9.61 -3.78
C CYS A 202 -12.06 9.29 -3.08
N GLY A 203 -12.04 9.23 -1.75
CA GLY A 203 -10.85 8.88 -0.98
C GLY A 203 -10.28 7.53 -1.42
N THR A 204 -11.14 6.51 -1.54
CA THR A 204 -10.74 5.16 -1.98
C THR A 204 -10.09 5.18 -3.37
N ILE A 205 -10.69 5.88 -4.34
CA ILE A 205 -10.15 6.00 -5.71
C ILE A 205 -8.79 6.72 -5.71
N PHE A 206 -8.68 7.85 -5.00
CA PHE A 206 -7.43 8.61 -4.93
C PHE A 206 -6.32 7.82 -4.26
N THR A 207 -6.63 7.08 -3.19
CA THR A 207 -5.69 6.19 -2.51
C THR A 207 -5.19 5.08 -3.44
N ILE A 208 -6.07 4.46 -4.24
CA ILE A 208 -5.68 3.45 -5.24
C ILE A 208 -4.74 4.07 -6.29
N ILE A 209 -5.11 5.22 -6.86
CA ILE A 209 -4.29 5.93 -7.86
C ILE A 209 -2.93 6.30 -7.27
N TYR A 210 -2.90 6.79 -6.04
CA TYR A 210 -1.68 7.14 -5.33
C TYR A 210 -0.76 5.92 -5.20
N PHE A 211 -1.26 4.78 -4.72
CA PHE A 211 -0.43 3.58 -4.55
C PHE A 211 0.06 2.99 -5.87
N ILE A 212 -0.75 3.00 -6.92
CA ILE A 212 -0.31 2.62 -8.27
C ILE A 212 0.90 3.46 -8.69
N ASN A 213 0.79 4.78 -8.57
CA ASN A 213 1.87 5.69 -8.97
C ASN A 213 3.09 5.58 -8.06
N LEU A 214 2.89 5.31 -6.77
CA LEU A 214 3.98 5.05 -5.85
C LEU A 214 4.77 3.80 -6.27
N GLU A 215 4.08 2.69 -6.55
CA GLU A 215 4.73 1.45 -6.94
C GLU A 215 5.45 1.57 -8.29
N PHE A 216 4.82 2.21 -9.28
CA PHE A 216 5.46 2.49 -10.57
C PHE A 216 6.70 3.37 -10.43
N SER A 217 6.64 4.41 -9.58
CA SER A 217 7.80 5.28 -9.32
C SER A 217 8.96 4.51 -8.69
N ILE A 218 8.67 3.67 -7.69
CA ILE A 218 9.69 2.86 -7.02
C ILE A 218 10.28 1.83 -7.99
N SER A 219 9.44 1.09 -8.70
CA SER A 219 9.88 0.08 -9.66
C SER A 219 10.73 0.67 -10.79
N ASN A 220 10.35 1.84 -11.31
CA ASN A 220 11.14 2.52 -12.35
C ASN A 220 12.47 3.03 -11.82
N LYS A 221 12.50 3.54 -10.58
CA LYS A 221 13.74 3.96 -9.94
C LYS A 221 14.70 2.78 -9.77
N GLU A 222 14.20 1.65 -9.26
CA GLU A 222 15.01 0.44 -9.12
C GLU A 222 15.54 -0.07 -10.46
N ARG A 223 14.70 -0.10 -11.50
CA ARG A 223 15.13 -0.47 -12.86
C ARG A 223 16.20 0.48 -13.39
N TYR A 224 16.07 1.78 -13.14
CA TYR A 224 17.05 2.77 -13.56
C TYR A 224 18.37 2.64 -12.80
N ASP A 225 18.31 2.45 -11.48
CA ASP A 225 19.49 2.25 -10.62
C ASP A 225 20.23 0.97 -11.00
N LEU A 226 19.51 -0.13 -11.26
CA LEU A 226 20.09 -1.38 -11.76
C LEU A 226 20.71 -1.18 -13.15
N LYS A 227 19.99 -0.52 -14.08
CA LYS A 227 20.51 -0.23 -15.42
C LYS A 227 21.79 0.58 -15.35
N ASN A 228 21.84 1.62 -14.52
CA ASN A 228 23.04 2.43 -14.34
C ASN A 228 24.17 1.62 -13.70
N LYS A 229 23.90 0.86 -12.64
CA LYS A 229 24.87 -0.03 -11.98
C LYS A 229 25.51 -0.97 -13.00
N TYR A 230 24.70 -1.73 -13.73
CA TYR A 230 25.25 -2.71 -14.68
C TYR A 230 25.85 -2.05 -15.92
N SER A 231 25.23 -1.02 -16.50
CA SER A 231 25.76 -0.35 -17.69
C SER A 231 27.09 0.35 -17.41
N GLN A 232 27.20 1.07 -16.29
CA GLN A 232 28.41 1.81 -15.94
C GLN A 232 29.52 0.85 -15.50
N ASN A 233 29.22 -0.10 -14.62
CA ASN A 233 30.23 -1.04 -14.13
C ASN A 233 30.71 -1.98 -15.25
N MET A 234 29.80 -2.50 -16.08
CA MET A 234 30.17 -3.34 -17.22
C MET A 234 30.95 -2.54 -18.26
N GLY A 235 30.56 -1.29 -18.53
CA GLY A 235 31.32 -0.39 -19.41
C GLY A 235 32.75 -0.16 -18.92
N ASN A 236 32.92 0.13 -17.63
CA ASN A 236 34.24 0.32 -17.02
C ASN A 236 35.08 -0.97 -17.06
N LEU A 237 34.48 -2.14 -16.80
CA LEU A 237 35.17 -3.43 -16.88
C LEU A 237 35.63 -3.74 -18.31
N LEU A 238 34.74 -3.57 -19.30
CA LEU A 238 35.08 -3.79 -20.71
C LEU A 238 36.16 -2.83 -21.19
N GLN A 239 36.10 -1.56 -20.77
CA GLN A 239 37.12 -0.58 -21.09
C GLN A 239 38.48 -0.94 -20.48
N ALA A 240 38.52 -1.39 -19.23
CA ALA A 240 39.74 -1.87 -18.58
C ALA A 240 40.33 -3.09 -19.30
N ILE A 241 39.50 -4.08 -19.65
CA ILE A 241 39.93 -5.26 -20.41
C ILE A 241 40.48 -4.84 -21.78
N TYR A 242 39.76 -4.00 -22.51
CA TYR A 242 40.15 -3.55 -23.84
C TYR A 242 41.47 -2.78 -23.83
N LEU A 243 41.64 -1.84 -22.89
CA LEU A 243 42.87 -1.07 -22.73
C LEU A 243 44.06 -1.97 -22.36
N SER A 244 43.88 -2.92 -21.44
CA SER A 244 44.93 -3.87 -21.08
C SER A 244 45.34 -4.75 -22.26
N ILE A 245 44.38 -5.24 -23.06
CA ILE A 245 44.67 -6.02 -24.28
C ILE A 245 45.38 -5.14 -25.33
N ALA A 246 44.93 -3.90 -25.52
CA ALA A 246 45.56 -2.97 -26.46
C ALA A 246 47.00 -2.67 -26.07
N LEU A 247 47.27 -2.42 -24.77
CA LEU A 247 48.63 -2.22 -24.27
C LEU A 247 49.53 -3.43 -24.55
N VAL A 248 49.06 -4.65 -24.29
CA VAL A 248 49.80 -5.89 -24.58
C VAL A 248 50.08 -6.06 -26.09
N LYS A 249 49.14 -5.66 -26.96
CA LYS A 249 49.28 -5.82 -28.42
C LYS A 249 50.12 -4.73 -29.08
N GLU A 250 50.01 -3.48 -28.64
CA GLU A 250 50.55 -2.32 -29.35
C GLU A 250 51.91 -1.85 -28.82
N LYS A 251 52.22 -2.08 -27.52
CA LYS A 251 53.53 -1.72 -26.97
C LYS A 251 54.54 -2.85 -27.15
N LYS A 252 55.51 -2.64 -28.04
CA LYS A 252 56.61 -3.58 -28.30
C LYS A 252 57.61 -3.69 -27.14
N ASP A 253 57.70 -2.67 -26.27
CA ASP A 253 58.72 -2.56 -25.22
C ASP A 253 58.25 -2.97 -23.81
N LEU A 254 57.12 -3.67 -23.70
CA LEU A 254 56.68 -4.21 -22.40
C LEU A 254 57.59 -5.35 -21.94
N THR A 255 58.07 -5.26 -20.71
CA THR A 255 58.80 -6.34 -20.03
C THR A 255 57.88 -7.55 -19.77
N ASN A 256 58.47 -8.73 -19.55
CA ASN A 256 57.71 -9.94 -19.23
C ASN A 256 56.90 -9.81 -17.93
N ILE A 257 57.38 -9.02 -16.97
CA ILE A 257 56.67 -8.74 -15.71
C ILE A 257 55.42 -7.91 -15.99
N GLU A 258 55.53 -6.81 -16.74
CA GLU A 258 54.38 -5.96 -17.08
C GLU A 258 53.32 -6.71 -17.92
N ARG A 259 53.74 -7.63 -18.79
CA ARG A 259 52.80 -8.51 -19.53
C ARG A 259 52.07 -9.48 -18.60
N SER A 260 52.77 -10.05 -17.62
CA SER A 260 52.17 -10.93 -16.61
C SER A 260 51.16 -10.17 -15.75
N ASP A 261 51.51 -8.97 -15.30
CA ASP A 261 50.63 -8.13 -14.48
C ASP A 261 49.36 -7.73 -15.25
N LEU A 262 49.49 -7.37 -16.53
CA LEU A 262 48.34 -7.07 -17.39
C LEU A 262 47.45 -8.29 -17.64
N ALA A 263 48.03 -9.49 -17.77
CA ALA A 263 47.27 -10.73 -17.92
C ALA A 263 46.44 -11.05 -16.67
N ILE A 264 47.02 -10.85 -15.48
CA ILE A 264 46.32 -11.01 -14.19
C ILE A 264 45.15 -10.03 -14.10
N VAL A 265 45.37 -8.77 -14.45
CA VAL A 265 44.30 -7.74 -14.45
C VAL A 265 43.17 -8.11 -15.42
N ILE A 266 43.50 -8.63 -16.62
CA ILE A 266 42.49 -9.06 -17.59
C ILE A 266 41.66 -10.21 -17.02
N GLU A 267 42.29 -11.26 -16.47
CA GLU A 267 41.58 -12.40 -15.88
C GLU A 267 40.69 -11.97 -14.71
N GLU A 268 41.18 -11.10 -13.82
CA GLU A 268 40.41 -10.58 -12.69
C GLU A 268 39.17 -9.82 -13.17
N LYS A 269 39.31 -8.92 -14.15
CA LYS A 269 38.19 -8.13 -14.67
C LYS A 269 37.20 -8.98 -15.48
N ILE A 270 37.67 -10.02 -16.19
CA ILE A 270 36.79 -11.01 -16.84
C ILE A 270 36.01 -11.80 -15.78
N GLY A 271 36.65 -12.20 -14.68
CA GLY A 271 36.01 -12.86 -13.55
C GLY A 271 34.85 -12.03 -12.99
N ILE A 272 35.12 -10.76 -12.68
CA ILE A 272 34.09 -9.83 -12.17
C ILE A 272 32.97 -9.62 -13.20
N ALA A 273 33.29 -9.50 -14.49
CA ALA A 273 32.29 -9.37 -15.55
C ALA A 273 31.40 -10.61 -15.68
N LYS A 274 31.99 -11.81 -15.51
CA LYS A 274 31.26 -13.09 -15.49
C LYS A 274 30.29 -13.13 -14.31
N GLU A 275 30.73 -12.72 -13.11
CA GLU A 275 29.84 -12.67 -11.95
C GLU A 275 28.65 -11.73 -12.15
N PHE A 276 28.88 -10.55 -12.74
CA PHE A 276 27.79 -9.63 -13.10
C PHE A 276 26.82 -10.24 -14.11
N LEU A 277 27.31 -10.98 -15.11
CA LEU A 277 26.45 -11.65 -16.10
C LEU A 277 25.64 -12.80 -15.47
N GLU A 278 26.23 -13.54 -14.54
CA GLU A 278 25.52 -14.58 -13.78
C GLU A 278 24.43 -13.99 -12.88
N GLU A 279 24.72 -12.87 -12.21
CA GLU A 279 23.75 -12.11 -11.40
C GLU A 279 22.58 -11.61 -12.26
N ILE A 280 22.84 -11.02 -13.44
CA ILE A 280 21.80 -10.54 -14.37
C ILE A 280 20.92 -11.69 -14.88
N ARG A 281 21.51 -12.87 -15.12
CA ARG A 281 20.78 -14.05 -15.63
C ARG A 281 20.02 -14.79 -14.54
N GLY A 282 20.15 -14.41 -13.26
CA GLY A 282 19.54 -15.12 -12.14
C GLY A 282 20.10 -16.54 -11.95
N LEU A 283 21.38 -16.74 -12.29
CA LEU A 283 22.08 -18.03 -12.14
C LEU A 283 22.79 -18.17 -10.77
N LYS A 284 22.64 -17.17 -9.89
CA LYS A 284 23.09 -17.15 -8.49
C LYS A 284 21.90 -16.94 -7.57
#